data_AF-A0A7R9AAZ8-F1
#
_entry.id   AF-A0A7R9AAZ8-F1
#
_cell.length_a   1.000
_cell.length_b   1.000
_cell.length_c   1.000
_cell.angle_alpha   90.00
_cell.angle_beta   90.00
_cell.angle_gamma   90.00
#
_symmetry.space_group_name_H-M   'P 1'
#
loop_
_entity.id
_entity.type
_entity.pdbx_description
1 polymer ?
#
loop_
_entity_poly.entity_id
_entity_poly.type
_entity_poly.pdbx_seq_one_letter_code
_entity_poly.pdbx_strand_id
1 'polypeptide(L)'
;MASVCPTAVSGFREKERLFYDSFDSSDIRWNFEKFLVDRDGKPYKRIYPDQLPETLQGDVARLVQTGARAETTYPEYGDYGGRMPSLHYV
;
A
#
# COMPACT_ATOMS: atom_id res chain seq x y z
N MET A 1 -5.78 -19.03 3.79
CA MET A 1 -4.65 -18.21 3.27
C MET A 1 -5.25 -16.99 2.61
N ALA A 2 -4.86 -15.78 2.99
CA ALA A 2 -5.43 -14.58 2.39
C ALA A 2 -5.02 -14.49 0.91
N SER A 3 -6.00 -14.48 0.01
CA SER A 3 -5.80 -14.29 -1.43
C SER A 3 -5.67 -12.82 -1.82
N VAL A 4 -5.91 -11.91 -0.87
CA VAL A 4 -6.00 -10.46 -1.08
C VAL A 4 -5.40 -9.74 0.14
N CYS A 5 -4.60 -8.70 -0.10
CA CYS A 5 -4.19 -7.77 0.95
C CYS A 5 -5.28 -6.72 1.17
N PRO A 6 -5.64 -6.40 2.43
CA PRO A 6 -6.53 -5.29 2.69
C PRO A 6 -5.94 -3.98 2.15
N THR A 7 -6.82 -3.05 1.79
CA THR A 7 -6.46 -1.71 1.30
C THR A 7 -5.62 -0.98 2.34
N ALA A 8 -4.57 -0.29 1.90
CA ALA A 8 -3.71 0.48 2.82
C ALA A 8 -4.46 1.64 3.51
N VAL A 9 -5.49 2.19 2.85
CA VAL A 9 -6.39 3.23 3.37
C VAL A 9 -7.80 3.02 2.80
N SER A 10 -8.83 3.45 3.54
CA SER A 10 -10.25 3.30 3.14
C SER A 10 -10.75 4.37 2.15
N GLY A 11 -10.05 5.51 2.03
CA GLY A 11 -10.48 6.67 1.23
C GLY A 11 -9.70 6.88 -0.08
N PHE A 12 -10.27 7.73 -0.92
CA PHE A 12 -9.69 8.22 -2.18
C PHE A 12 -9.28 9.68 -2.10
N ARG A 13 -8.41 10.11 -3.03
CA ARG A 13 -8.19 11.54 -3.32
C ARG A 13 -9.45 12.15 -3.94
N GLU A 14 -9.50 13.49 -4.00
CA GLU A 14 -10.52 14.25 -4.72
C GLU A 14 -10.76 13.67 -6.12
N LYS A 15 -12.03 13.48 -6.51
CA LYS A 15 -12.42 12.83 -7.77
C LYS A 15 -11.82 13.52 -8.99
N GLU A 16 -11.65 14.83 -8.91
CA GLU A 16 -11.09 15.68 -9.97
C GLU A 16 -9.62 15.34 -10.30
N ARG A 17 -8.95 14.59 -9.42
CA ARG A 17 -7.57 14.11 -9.60
C ARG A 17 -7.50 12.64 -10.04
N LEU A 18 -8.64 11.99 -10.19
CA LEU A 18 -8.77 10.59 -10.56
C LEU A 18 -9.32 10.51 -11.98
N PHE A 19 -8.41 10.31 -12.94
CA PHE A 19 -8.72 10.33 -14.37
C PHE A 19 -9.16 8.95 -14.88
N TYR A 20 -10.07 8.30 -14.16
CA TYR A 20 -10.67 7.02 -14.57
C TYR A 20 -12.13 6.92 -14.13
N ASP A 21 -12.86 6.03 -14.79
CA ASP A 21 -14.28 5.75 -14.51
C ASP A 21 -14.45 4.46 -13.71
N SER A 22 -15.53 4.39 -12.94
CA SER A 22 -15.87 3.30 -11.99
C SER A 22 -14.91 3.22 -10.80
N PHE A 23 -15.45 3.39 -9.59
CA PHE A 23 -14.67 3.39 -8.35
C PHE A 23 -14.95 2.12 -7.56
N ASP A 24 -13.90 1.38 -7.24
CA ASP A 24 -13.91 0.24 -6.33
C ASP A 24 -13.07 0.54 -5.09
N SER A 25 -13.52 0.10 -3.92
CA SER A 25 -12.76 0.32 -2.68
C SER A 25 -11.32 -0.23 -2.74
N SER A 26 -11.03 -1.19 -3.61
CA SER A 26 -9.71 -1.78 -3.82
C SER A 26 -8.82 -1.07 -4.84
N ASP A 27 -9.29 -0.01 -5.51
CA ASP A 27 -8.51 0.70 -6.53
C ASP A 27 -7.19 1.28 -6.00
N ILE A 28 -6.25 1.48 -6.92
CA ILE A 28 -4.95 2.10 -6.65
C ILE A 28 -5.17 3.58 -6.30
N ARG A 29 -4.58 4.01 -5.18
CA ARG A 29 -4.80 5.33 -4.59
C ARG A 29 -4.00 6.43 -5.26
N TRP A 30 -2.75 6.14 -5.66
CA TRP A 30 -1.88 7.10 -6.32
C TRP A 30 -0.67 6.43 -6.98
N ASN A 31 0.12 7.23 -7.70
CA ASN A 31 1.44 6.84 -8.17
C ASN A 31 2.31 6.34 -7.01
N PHE A 32 3.11 5.31 -7.26
CA PHE A 32 4.00 4.68 -6.28
C PHE A 32 3.31 3.91 -5.14
N GLU A 33 2.05 3.51 -5.28
CA GLU A 33 1.51 2.43 -4.45
C GLU A 33 2.26 1.12 -4.75
N LYS A 34 2.55 0.33 -3.72
CA LYS A 34 3.52 -0.78 -3.82
C LYS A 34 2.88 -2.08 -3.31
N PHE A 35 3.25 -3.20 -3.92
CA PHE A 35 2.80 -4.53 -3.50
C PHE A 35 4.02 -5.41 -3.29
N LEU A 36 4.14 -5.99 -2.09
CA LEU A 36 5.09 -7.05 -1.82
C LEU A 36 4.39 -8.38 -2.06
N VAL A 37 5.02 -9.23 -2.86
CA VAL A 37 4.57 -10.57 -3.22
C VAL A 37 5.62 -11.56 -2.75
N ASP A 38 5.20 -12.66 -2.12
CA ASP A 38 6.09 -13.70 -1.62
C ASP A 38 6.59 -14.64 -2.72
N ARG A 39 7.46 -15.60 -2.35
CA ARG A 39 8.06 -16.57 -3.28
C ARG A 39 7.05 -17.58 -3.84
N ASP A 40 5.90 -17.75 -3.18
CA ASP A 40 4.80 -18.59 -3.63
C ASP A 40 3.85 -17.82 -4.58
N GLY A 41 4.17 -16.56 -4.89
CA GLY A 41 3.34 -15.68 -5.73
C GLY A 41 2.14 -15.09 -4.99
N LYS A 42 2.11 -15.12 -3.66
CA LYS A 42 0.98 -14.62 -2.86
C LYS A 42 1.22 -13.20 -2.38
N PRO A 43 0.17 -12.35 -2.36
CA PRO A 43 0.27 -11.02 -1.77
C PRO A 43 0.68 -11.08 -0.31
N TYR A 44 1.76 -10.38 0.03
CA TYR A 44 2.27 -10.26 1.39
C TYR A 44 1.80 -8.97 2.06
N LYS A 45 1.95 -7.83 1.37
CA LYS A 45 1.65 -6.49 1.90
C LYS A 45 1.37 -5.49 0.77
N ARG A 46 0.43 -4.57 0.99
CA ARG A 46 0.09 -3.46 0.06
C ARG A 46 0.38 -2.12 0.75
N ILE A 47 1.26 -1.33 0.18
CA ILE A 47 1.91 -0.21 0.87
C ILE A 47 1.48 1.11 0.23
N TYR A 48 1.08 2.06 1.06
CA TYR A 48 0.65 3.39 0.63
C TYR A 48 1.78 4.16 -0.09
N PRO A 49 1.46 4.99 -1.10
CA PRO A 49 2.42 5.80 -1.88
C PRO A 49 3.50 6.50 -1.08
N ASP A 50 3.11 7.15 0.02
CA ASP A 50 4.00 8.02 0.81
C ASP A 50 5.02 7.25 1.65
N GLN A 51 4.91 5.92 1.74
CA GLN A 51 5.92 5.10 2.41
C GLN A 51 7.20 5.04 1.59
N LEU A 52 8.30 5.41 2.23
CA LEU A 52 9.63 5.46 1.64
C LEU A 52 10.16 4.04 1.34
N PRO A 53 10.90 3.82 0.25
CA PRO A 53 11.49 2.52 -0.05
C PRO A 53 12.35 1.93 1.09
N GLU A 54 13.04 2.79 1.84
CA GLU A 54 13.92 2.41 2.94
C GLU A 54 13.15 1.70 4.07
N THR A 55 11.89 2.11 4.31
CA THR A 55 11.06 1.48 5.35
C THR A 55 10.65 0.04 4.99
N LEU A 56 10.84 -0.36 3.73
CA LEU A 56 10.49 -1.70 3.23
C LEU A 56 11.64 -2.70 3.32
N GLN A 57 12.86 -2.26 3.65
CA GLN A 57 14.04 -3.12 3.65
C GLN A 57 13.87 -4.34 4.57
N GLY A 58 13.27 -4.15 5.75
CA GLY A 58 13.00 -5.24 6.69
C GLY A 58 11.99 -6.26 6.15
N ASP A 59 10.92 -5.79 5.50
CA ASP A 59 9.92 -6.65 4.87
C ASP A 59 10.53 -7.47 3.72
N VAL A 60 11.32 -6.81 2.86
CA VAL A 60 12.00 -7.45 1.74
C VAL A 60 13.03 -8.48 2.22
N ALA A 61 13.89 -8.10 3.17
CA ALA A 61 14.89 -9.01 3.74
C ALA A 61 14.23 -10.25 4.35
N ARG A 62 13.12 -10.07 5.06
CA ARG A 62 12.34 -11.17 5.63
C ARG A 62 11.77 -12.11 4.56
N LEU A 63 11.16 -11.57 3.50
CA LEU A 63 10.65 -12.39 2.40
C LEU A 63 11.76 -13.18 1.69
N VAL A 64 12.93 -12.56 1.51
CA VAL A 64 14.08 -13.20 0.88
C VAL A 64 14.68 -14.30 1.76
N GLN A 65 14.89 -14.02 3.05
CA GLN A 65 15.60 -14.91 3.97
C GLN A 65 14.74 -16.07 4.47
N THR A 66 13.47 -15.81 4.79
CA THR A 66 12.64 -16.77 5.54
C THR A 66 11.53 -17.40 4.71
N GLY A 67 11.23 -16.86 3.53
CA GLY A 67 10.00 -17.22 2.80
C GLY A 67 8.75 -16.95 3.63
N ALA A 68 8.81 -15.94 4.51
CA ALA A 68 7.72 -15.58 5.41
C ALA A 68 6.40 -15.42 4.64
N ARG A 69 5.33 -15.94 5.25
CA ARG A 69 3.98 -15.85 4.69
C ARG A 69 3.24 -14.66 5.30
N ALA A 70 2.21 -14.20 4.56
CA ALA A 70 1.44 -12.98 4.76
C ALA A 70 1.36 -12.47 6.22
N GLU A 71 1.87 -11.25 6.42
CA GLU A 71 1.65 -10.47 7.63
C GLU A 71 0.54 -9.45 7.31
N THR A 72 -0.69 -9.75 7.72
CA THR A 72 -1.90 -9.01 7.31
C THR A 72 -2.14 -7.71 8.09
N THR A 73 -1.15 -7.22 8.82
CA THR A 73 -1.32 -6.10 9.76
C THR A 73 -0.56 -4.89 9.28
N TYR A 74 -1.29 -3.86 8.86
CA TYR A 74 -0.74 -2.51 8.81
C TYR A 74 -0.68 -1.95 10.23
N PRO A 75 0.34 -1.14 10.56
CA PRO A 75 0.13 -0.17 11.64
C PRO A 75 -1.09 0.68 11.27
N GLU A 76 -1.96 1.00 12.24
CA GLU A 76 -3.02 1.98 12.00
C GLU A 76 -2.38 3.27 11.51
N TYR A 77 -2.45 3.51 10.20
CA TYR A 77 -2.18 4.83 9.66
C TYR A 77 -3.41 5.66 9.97
N GLY A 78 -3.27 6.53 10.97
CA GLY A 78 -4.35 7.34 11.51
C GLY A 78 -5.17 8.06 10.43
N ASP A 79 -6.43 8.32 10.78
CA ASP A 79 -7.42 9.03 9.97
C ASP A 79 -6.80 10.20 9.19
N TYR A 80 -6.57 10.02 7.88
CA TYR A 80 -6.11 11.08 6.98
C TYR A 80 -7.25 12.05 6.62
N GLY A 81 -8.11 12.38 7.59
CA GLY A 81 -9.18 13.37 7.51
C GLY A 81 -8.72 14.83 7.46
N GLY A 82 -7.41 15.09 7.32
CA GLY A 82 -6.87 16.44 7.22
C GLY A 82 -5.66 16.47 6.32
N ARG A 83 -5.78 17.20 5.20
CA ARG A 83 -4.70 17.72 4.33
C ARG A 83 -3.37 16.96 4.49
N MET A 84 -3.17 15.93 3.66
CA MET A 84 -1.84 15.33 3.51
C MET A 84 -0.84 16.46 3.23
N PRO A 85 0.31 16.50 3.93
CA PRO A 85 1.31 17.50 3.63
C PRO A 85 1.64 17.36 2.15
N SER A 86 1.54 18.46 1.42
CA SER A 86 2.04 18.54 0.06
C SER A 86 3.52 18.23 0.12
N LEU A 87 3.90 16.97 -0.13
CA LEU A 87 5.22 16.68 -0.64
C LEU A 87 5.24 17.35 -2.00
N HIS A 88 5.77 18.57 -2.05
CA HIS A 88 6.27 19.16 -3.28
C HIS A 88 7.34 18.20 -3.80
N TYR A 89 6.92 17.24 -4.60
CA TYR A 89 7.82 16.62 -5.55
C TYR A 89 8.04 17.65 -6.64
N VAL A 90 9.31 17.95 -6.89
CA VAL A 90 9.81 18.95 -7.85
C VAL A 90 9.19 18.75 -9.22
#